data_AF-A0A937UMS1-F1
#
_entry.id   AF-A0A937UMS1-F1
#
_cell.length_a   1.000
_cell.length_b   1.000
_cell.length_c   1.000
_cell.angle_alpha   90.00
_cell.angle_beta   90.00
_cell.angle_gamma   90.00
#
_symmetry.space_group_name_H-M   'P 1'
#
loop_
_entity.id
_entity.type
_entity.pdbx_description
1 polymer ?
#
loop_
_entity_poly.entity_id
_entity_poly.type
_entity_poly.pdbx_seq_one_letter_code
_entity_poly.pdbx_strand_id
1 'polypeptide(L)'
;MPNLGTTEIIIIAIVVLVLFGAKKLPEASRSLGRSLRIFKAETKGLREDDVTPAPQPSPTPVATPVAELSPPAPVVTPSANGAAPVEAPKQS
;
A
#
# COMPACT_ATOMS: atom_id res chain seq x y z
N MET A 1 -16.11 43.25 -3.45
CA MET A 1 -16.05 41.99 -4.23
C MET A 1 -15.91 40.85 -3.23
N PRO A 2 -16.66 39.75 -3.37
CA PRO A 2 -16.48 38.59 -2.49
C PRO A 2 -15.04 38.10 -2.64
N ASN A 3 -14.26 38.20 -1.57
CA ASN A 3 -12.89 37.73 -1.58
C ASN A 3 -12.94 36.23 -1.33
N LEU A 4 -12.68 35.43 -2.37
CA LEU A 4 -12.42 33.99 -2.27
C LEU A 4 -11.08 33.79 -1.55
N GLY A 5 -11.05 34.14 -0.27
CA GLY A 5 -9.92 34.01 0.60
C GLY A 5 -9.88 32.63 1.25
N THR A 6 -8.83 32.40 2.03
CA THR A 6 -8.62 31.17 2.79
C THR A 6 -9.85 30.77 3.61
N THR A 7 -10.58 31.74 4.17
CA THR A 7 -11.80 31.50 4.94
C THR A 7 -12.91 30.83 4.11
N GLU A 8 -13.15 31.28 2.88
CA GLU A 8 -14.19 30.71 2.01
C GLU A 8 -13.84 29.26 1.62
N ILE A 9 -12.55 29.02 1.31
CA ILE A 9 -12.03 27.68 1.01
C ILE A 9 -12.24 26.73 2.19
N ILE A 10 -12.00 27.20 3.43
CA ILE A 10 -12.22 26.40 4.64
C ILE A 10 -13.71 26.06 4.79
N ILE A 11 -14.61 27.03 4.57
CA ILE A 11 -16.06 26.79 4.67
C ILE A 11 -16.49 25.72 3.65
N ILE A 12 -16.05 25.83 2.39
CA ILE A 12 -16.36 24.83 1.35
C ILE A 12 -15.78 23.46 1.72
N ALA A 13 -14.54 23.40 2.23
CA ALA A 13 -13.91 22.17 2.67
C ALA A 13 -14.70 21.50 3.80
N ILE A 14 -15.23 22.28 4.76
CA ILE A 14 -16.08 21.77 5.83
C ILE A 14 -17.38 21.20 5.25
N VAL A 15 -18.04 21.90 4.33
CA VAL A 15 -19.28 21.40 3.68
C VAL A 15 -19.02 20.07 2.96
N VAL A 16 -17.94 19.98 2.18
CA VAL A 16 -17.53 18.74 1.51
C VAL A 16 -17.22 17.64 2.55
N LEU A 17 -16.55 17.98 3.65
CA LEU A 17 -16.24 17.03 4.72
C LEU A 17 -17.49 16.47 5.40
N VAL A 18 -18.55 17.28 5.53
CA VAL A 18 -19.84 16.84 6.09
C VAL A 18 -20.58 15.93 5.11
N LEU A 19 -20.59 16.28 3.82
CA LEU A 19 -21.29 15.50 2.78
C LEU A 19 -20.61 14.16 2.49
N PHE A 20 -19.28 14.16 2.36
CA PHE A 20 -18.50 12.98 1.99
C PHE A 20 -17.93 12.24 3.21
N GLY A 21 -17.73 12.92 4.34
CA GLY A 21 -17.13 12.36 5.55
C GLY A 21 -15.61 12.47 5.59
N ALA A 22 -15.06 12.61 6.80
CA ALA A 22 -13.62 12.77 7.02
C ALA A 22 -12.75 11.57 6.59
N LYS A 23 -13.33 10.38 6.44
CA LYS A 23 -12.61 9.19 5.96
C LYS A 23 -12.59 9.06 4.42
N LYS A 24 -13.55 9.65 3.70
CA LYS A 24 -13.66 9.51 2.24
C LYS A 24 -12.79 10.49 1.46
N LEU A 25 -12.63 11.72 1.97
CA LEU A 25 -11.73 12.72 1.41
C LEU A 25 -10.26 12.24 1.28
N PRO A 26 -9.62 11.68 2.33
CA PRO A 26 -8.26 11.16 2.24
C PRO A 26 -8.13 9.86 1.44
N GLU A 27 -9.21 9.10 1.31
CA GLU A 27 -9.23 7.85 0.55
C GLU A 27 -9.31 8.16 -0.96
N ALA A 28 -10.23 9.05 -1.35
CA ALA A 28 -10.34 9.57 -2.71
C ALA A 28 -9.09 10.33 -3.14
N SER A 29 -8.50 11.17 -2.28
CA SER A 29 -7.26 11.89 -2.63
C SER A 29 -6.07 10.97 -2.81
N ARG A 30 -5.98 9.85 -2.06
CA ARG A 30 -4.93 8.85 -2.24
C ARG A 30 -5.04 8.10 -3.58
N SER A 31 -6.24 7.70 -3.98
CA SER A 31 -6.45 6.99 -5.26
C SER A 31 -6.27 7.93 -6.47
N LEU A 32 -6.83 9.14 -6.39
CA LEU A 32 -6.63 10.20 -7.39
C LEU A 32 -5.17 10.63 -7.47
N GLY A 33 -4.48 10.79 -6.34
CA GLY A 33 -3.08 11.17 -6.27
C GLY A 33 -2.14 10.12 -6.88
N ARG A 34 -2.41 8.82 -6.69
CA ARG A 34 -1.68 7.75 -7.38
C ARG A 34 -1.88 7.81 -8.90
N SER A 35 -3.12 7.99 -9.35
CA SER A 35 -3.44 8.08 -10.78
C SER A 35 -2.78 9.30 -11.42
N LEU A 36 -2.83 10.46 -10.75
CA LEU A 36 -2.15 11.68 -11.19
C LEU A 36 -0.63 11.53 -11.18
N ARG A 37 -0.03 10.81 -10.22
CA ARG A 37 1.41 10.56 -10.17
C ARG A 37 1.88 9.71 -11.36
N ILE A 38 1.14 8.66 -11.70
CA ILE A 38 1.44 7.79 -12.84
C ILE A 38 1.28 8.59 -14.13
N PHE A 39 0.15 9.29 -14.30
CA PHE A 39 -0.08 10.15 -15.46
C PHE A 39 1.00 11.22 -15.61
N LYS A 40 1.42 11.86 -14.49
CA LYS A 40 2.50 12.85 -14.48
C LYS A 40 3.82 12.21 -14.87
N ALA A 41 4.16 11.01 -14.36
CA ALA A 41 5.40 10.32 -14.67
C ALA A 41 5.49 9.90 -16.14
N GLU A 42 4.40 9.36 -16.69
CA GLU A 42 4.30 9.05 -18.12
C GLU A 42 4.38 10.33 -18.96
N THR A 43 3.59 11.35 -18.63
CA THR A 43 3.62 12.65 -19.34
C THR A 43 4.98 13.34 -19.22
N LYS A 44 5.71 13.13 -18.12
CA LYS A 44 7.07 13.63 -17.90
C LYS A 44 8.06 12.89 -18.78
N GLY A 45 7.97 11.56 -18.90
CA GLY A 45 8.80 10.79 -19.82
C GLY A 45 8.60 11.15 -21.30
N LEU A 46 7.42 11.65 -21.68
CA LEU A 46 7.19 12.22 -23.02
C LEU A 46 7.74 13.66 -23.20
N ARG A 47 8.09 14.35 -22.11
CA ARG A 47 8.58 15.74 -22.11
C ARG A 47 10.08 15.85 -21.82
N GLU A 48 10.64 14.87 -21.12
CA GLU A 48 12.04 14.79 -20.69
C GLU A 48 12.65 13.51 -21.25
N ASP A 49 13.12 13.56 -22.51
CA ASP A 49 14.12 12.63 -23.05
C ASP A 49 15.53 12.88 -22.46
N ASP A 50 15.66 13.75 -21.45
CA ASP A 50 16.91 14.01 -20.74
C ASP A 50 16.66 13.98 -19.21
N VAL A 51 17.47 13.19 -18.49
CA VAL A 51 17.62 13.06 -17.02
C VAL A 51 16.92 11.85 -16.34
N THR A 52 17.74 10.81 -16.17
CA THR A 52 17.78 9.64 -15.25
C THR A 52 16.76 9.54 -14.09
N PRO A 53 16.22 8.32 -13.79
CA PRO A 53 15.14 8.11 -12.80
C PRO A 53 15.64 8.07 -11.34
N ALA A 54 14.88 8.67 -10.42
CA ALA A 54 15.08 8.52 -8.98
C ALA A 54 14.12 7.47 -8.36
N PRO A 55 14.57 6.63 -7.41
CA PRO A 55 13.78 5.57 -6.78
C PRO A 55 12.55 6.12 -6.04
N GLN A 56 11.39 5.49 -6.24
CA GLN A 56 10.19 5.81 -5.47
C GLN A 56 10.23 5.06 -4.12
N PRO A 57 10.21 5.74 -2.96
CA PRO A 57 9.91 5.07 -1.70
C PRO A 57 8.42 4.71 -1.69
N SER A 58 8.13 3.41 -1.73
CA SER A 58 6.84 2.86 -1.36
C SER A 58 6.56 3.20 0.11
N PRO A 59 5.47 3.90 0.46
CA PRO A 59 5.00 3.89 1.83
C PRO A 59 4.40 2.50 2.07
N THR A 60 5.23 1.61 2.62
CA THR A 60 4.81 0.36 3.24
C THR A 60 3.64 0.68 4.18
N PRO A 61 2.47 0.04 4.04
CA PRO A 61 1.50 0.02 5.11
C PRO A 61 2.22 -0.56 6.32
N VAL A 62 2.46 0.25 7.33
CA VAL A 62 2.81 -0.22 8.66
C VAL A 62 1.53 -0.86 9.21
N ALA A 63 1.22 -2.07 8.74
CA ALA A 63 0.39 -2.99 9.48
C ALA A 63 1.28 -3.46 10.62
N THR A 64 1.16 -2.80 11.76
CA THR A 64 1.71 -3.21 13.05
C THR A 64 1.41 -4.71 13.28
N PRO A 65 2.39 -5.63 13.31
CA PRO A 65 2.29 -6.87 14.05
C PRO A 65 3.10 -6.66 15.33
N VAL A 66 2.58 -5.82 16.23
CA VAL A 66 3.16 -5.61 17.57
C VAL A 66 2.16 -6.15 18.59
N ALA A 67 2.00 -7.47 18.52
CA ALA A 67 1.49 -8.38 19.53
C ALA A 67 1.69 -9.77 18.91
N GLU A 68 2.90 -10.33 18.95
CA GLU A 68 3.18 -11.35 19.96
C GLU A 68 4.69 -11.41 20.25
N LEU A 69 5.10 -10.77 21.34
CA LEU A 69 6.34 -11.07 22.04
C LEU A 69 6.19 -12.45 22.69
N SER A 70 6.73 -13.49 22.06
CA SER A 70 7.15 -14.73 22.73
C SER A 70 8.58 -15.07 22.28
N PRO A 71 9.59 -15.08 23.19
CA PRO A 71 11.00 -15.23 22.85
C PRO A 71 11.42 -16.63 22.33
N PRO A 72 12.65 -16.74 21.77
CA PRO A 72 13.09 -17.79 20.87
C PRO A 72 13.55 -19.06 21.60
N ALA A 73 13.35 -20.22 20.98
CA ALA A 73 14.15 -21.41 21.27
C ALA A 73 14.70 -21.98 19.96
N PRO A 74 16.03 -22.01 19.77
CA PRO A 74 16.65 -22.71 18.67
C PRO A 74 16.72 -24.20 19.05
N VAL A 75 16.03 -25.06 18.32
CA VAL A 75 16.36 -26.49 18.33
C VAL A 75 16.55 -26.95 16.89
N VAL A 76 17.82 -26.99 16.53
CA VAL A 76 18.38 -27.80 15.47
C VAL A 76 18.05 -29.26 15.78
N THR A 77 17.43 -29.99 14.85
CA THR A 77 17.71 -31.43 14.72
C THR A 77 17.61 -31.88 13.26
N PRO A 78 18.42 -32.88 12.89
CA PRO A 78 19.01 -33.02 11.58
C PRO A 78 18.26 -34.03 10.71
N SER A 79 18.59 -33.97 9.42
CA SER A 79 18.42 -35.04 8.43
C SER A 79 18.55 -36.44 9.02
N ALA A 80 17.54 -37.27 8.82
CA ALA A 80 17.66 -38.73 8.86
C ALA A 80 16.61 -39.36 7.92
N ASN A 81 17.11 -39.76 6.76
CA ASN A 81 16.49 -40.74 5.87
C ASN A 81 16.07 -41.98 6.66
N GLY A 82 14.89 -42.54 6.38
CA GLY A 82 14.54 -43.86 6.89
C GLY A 82 13.08 -44.24 6.69
N ALA A 83 12.86 -45.23 5.82
CA ALA A 83 11.72 -46.14 5.78
C ALA A 83 10.40 -45.65 5.14
N ALA A 84 10.24 -46.03 3.88
CA ALA A 84 8.95 -46.42 3.30
C ALA A 84 8.27 -47.55 4.14
N PRO A 85 6.97 -47.81 3.94
CA PRO A 85 6.67 -48.78 2.89
C PRO A 85 5.48 -48.41 1.99
N VAL A 86 5.63 -48.93 0.79
CA VAL A 86 4.67 -49.12 -0.30
C VAL A 86 3.62 -50.18 0.07
N GLU A 87 2.32 -49.94 -0.21
CA GLU A 87 1.21 -50.89 -0.53
C GLU A 87 -0.14 -50.18 -0.29
N ALA A 88 -1.22 -50.29 -1.07
CA ALA A 88 -1.64 -51.33 -2.00
C ALA A 88 -2.54 -50.79 -3.14
N PRO A 89 -2.59 -51.47 -4.31
CA PRO A 89 -3.41 -51.13 -5.46
C PRO A 89 -4.86 -51.61 -5.31
N LYS A 90 -5.81 -50.83 -5.84
CA LYS A 90 -7.21 -51.25 -6.00
C LYS A 90 -7.34 -52.11 -7.25
N GLN A 91 -7.72 -53.38 -7.09
CA GLN A 91 -8.20 -54.24 -8.18
C GLN A 91 -9.46 -54.99 -7.72
N SER A 92 -10.43 -55.06 -8.65
CA SER A 92 -11.78 -55.65 -8.60
C SER A 92 -12.91 -54.76 -8.06
#